data_AF-A0A151B859-F1
#
_entry.id   AF-A0A151B859-F1
#
_cell.length_a   1.000
_cell.length_b   1.000
_cell.length_c   1.000
_cell.angle_alpha   90.00
_cell.angle_beta   90.00
_cell.angle_gamma   90.00
#
_symmetry.space_group_name_H-M   'P 1'
#
loop_
_entity.id
_entity.type
_entity.pdbx_description
1 polymer ?
#
loop_
_entity_poly.entity_id
_entity_poly.type
_entity_poly.pdbx_seq_one_letter_code
_entity_poly.pdbx_strand_id
1 'polypeptide(L)'
;MGITEIKEFLRLEQDYTEEDMFLNALIQASEGYIYNATGLNGTDITDANQIELYKLAQKLLITHWYENREAISEKKTDKIAFSLNSILVQLQYCYEGDTV
;
A
#
# COMPACT_ATOMS: atom_id res chain seq x y z
N MET A 1 0.55 3.43 -8.36
CA MET A 1 1.99 3.53 -8.01
C MET A 1 2.79 2.59 -8.92
N GLY A 2 3.99 2.98 -9.35
CA GLY A 2 4.80 2.15 -10.26
C GLY A 2 5.85 1.31 -9.53
N ILE A 3 6.39 0.29 -10.20
CA ILE A 3 7.44 -0.58 -9.63
C ILE A 3 8.71 0.18 -9.24
N THR A 4 9.13 1.19 -10.02
CA THR A 4 10.28 2.06 -9.73
C THR A 4 10.18 2.70 -8.34
N GLU A 5 8.99 3.22 -8.00
CA GLU A 5 8.70 3.87 -6.72
C GLU A 5 8.76 2.87 -5.55
N ILE A 6 8.32 1.63 -5.78
CA ILE A 6 8.43 0.56 -4.78
C ILE A 6 9.86 0.09 -4.58
N LYS A 7 10.64 -0.05 -5.66
CA LYS A 7 12.06 -0.39 -5.56
C LYS A 7 12.81 0.68 -4.76
N GLU A 8 12.54 1.95 -5.02
CA GLU A 8 13.13 3.05 -4.24
C GLU A 8 12.73 2.97 -2.76
N PHE A 9 11.45 2.71 -2.47
CA PHE A 9 10.97 2.57 -1.10
C PHE A 9 11.60 1.39 -0.34
N LEU A 10 11.75 0.24 -1.00
CA LEU A 10 12.37 -0.97 -0.47
C LEU A 10 13.91 -0.92 -0.51
N ARG A 11 14.50 0.16 -1.05
CA ARG A 11 15.95 0.33 -1.22
C ARG A 11 16.59 -0.74 -2.13
N LEU A 12 15.87 -1.15 -3.16
CA LEU A 12 16.34 -2.05 -4.20
C LEU A 12 16.99 -1.26 -5.34
N GLU A 13 18.00 -1.85 -5.98
CA GLU A 13 18.59 -1.31 -7.21
C GLU A 13 17.58 -1.34 -8.36
N GLN A 14 17.59 -0.32 -9.22
CA GLN A 14 16.57 -0.17 -10.26
C GLN A 14 16.68 -1.21 -11.38
N ASP A 15 17.91 -1.66 -11.67
CA ASP A 15 18.26 -2.69 -12.64
C ASP A 15 18.13 -4.12 -12.08
N TYR A 16 17.91 -4.29 -10.78
CA TYR A 16 17.54 -5.58 -10.19
C TYR A 16 16.12 -5.97 -10.61
N THR A 17 15.97 -6.93 -11.52
CA THR A 17 14.68 -7.29 -12.15
C THR A 17 14.16 -8.68 -11.79
N GLU A 18 14.92 -9.48 -11.06
CA GLU A 18 14.55 -10.86 -10.70
C GLU A 18 13.23 -10.95 -9.93
N GLU A 19 12.92 -9.92 -9.13
CA GLU A 19 11.72 -9.87 -8.30
C GLU A 19 10.59 -9.01 -8.88
N ASP A 20 10.72 -8.52 -10.11
CA ASP A 20 9.74 -7.59 -10.69
C ASP A 20 8.34 -8.21 -10.77
N MET A 21 8.24 -9.49 -11.10
CA MET A 21 6.97 -10.20 -11.13
C MET A 21 6.33 -10.26 -9.74
N PHE A 22 7.13 -10.50 -8.70
CA PHE A 22 6.65 -10.55 -7.33
C PHE A 22 6.22 -9.17 -6.82
N LEU A 23 7.03 -8.13 -7.06
CA LEU A 23 6.70 -6.76 -6.67
C LEU A 23 5.42 -6.26 -7.36
N ASN A 24 5.23 -6.57 -8.65
CA ASN A 24 3.98 -6.23 -9.35
C ASN A 24 2.76 -6.94 -8.75
N ALA A 25 2.90 -8.22 -8.36
CA ALA A 25 1.83 -8.95 -7.69
C ALA A 25 1.48 -8.33 -6.33
N LEU A 26 2.48 -7.87 -5.55
CA LEU A 26 2.26 -7.17 -4.29
C LEU A 26 1.58 -5.81 -4.50
N ILE A 27 1.95 -5.06 -5.55
CA ILE A 27 1.28 -3.81 -5.92
C ILE A 27 -0.20 -4.08 -6.18
N GLN A 28 -0.52 -5.04 -7.04
CA GLN A 28 -1.91 -5.41 -7.35
C GLN A 28 -2.67 -5.88 -6.10
N ALA A 29 -2.05 -6.71 -5.25
CA ALA A 29 -2.66 -7.16 -4.00
C ALA A 29 -2.94 -6.01 -3.04
N SER A 30 -2.06 -5.01 -3.00
CA SER A 30 -2.24 -3.82 -2.14
C SER A 30 -3.42 -2.96 -2.57
N GLU A 31 -3.62 -2.82 -3.89
CA GLU A 31 -4.77 -2.10 -4.46
C GLU A 31 -6.08 -2.82 -4.10
N GLY A 32 -6.13 -4.14 -4.30
CA GLY A 32 -7.28 -4.95 -3.92
C GLY A 32 -7.56 -4.91 -2.42
N TYR A 33 -6.53 -4.92 -1.57
CA TYR A 33 -6.70 -4.83 -0.13
C TYR A 33 -7.31 -3.50 0.29
N ILE A 34 -6.78 -2.38 -0.20
CA ILE A 34 -7.29 -1.04 0.13
C ILE A 34 -8.72 -0.90 -0.40
N TYR A 35 -8.98 -1.31 -1.64
CA TYR A 35 -10.33 -1.29 -2.22
C TYR A 35 -11.33 -2.08 -1.38
N ASN A 36 -10.98 -3.29 -0.95
CA ASN A 36 -11.87 -4.09 -0.10
C ASN A 36 -12.10 -3.47 1.29
N ALA A 37 -11.14 -2.69 1.80
CA ALA A 37 -11.25 -2.04 3.10
C ALA A 37 -12.00 -0.71 3.05
N THR A 38 -11.88 0.06 1.97
CA THR A 38 -12.36 1.46 1.89
C THR A 38 -13.34 1.73 0.77
N GLY A 39 -13.44 0.84 -0.23
CA GLY A 39 -14.20 1.06 -1.47
C GLY A 39 -13.50 1.93 -2.52
N LEU A 40 -12.28 2.41 -2.23
CA LEU A 40 -11.55 3.33 -3.11
C LEU A 40 -10.63 2.60 -4.10
N ASN A 41 -10.73 2.92 -5.39
CA ASN A 41 -9.66 2.61 -6.34
C ASN A 41 -8.72 3.80 -6.46
N GLY A 42 -7.42 3.55 -6.53
CA GLY A 42 -6.42 4.61 -6.69
C GLY A 42 -6.61 5.48 -7.95
N THR A 43 -7.29 4.97 -8.97
CA THR A 43 -7.63 5.72 -10.21
C THR A 43 -8.75 6.73 -10.02
N ASP A 44 -9.57 6.56 -8.99
CA ASP A 44 -10.78 7.37 -8.75
C ASP A 44 -10.47 8.55 -7.82
N ILE A 45 -9.24 8.61 -7.28
CA ILE A 45 -8.79 9.63 -6.33
C ILE A 45 -8.29 10.87 -7.08
N THR A 46 -8.89 12.02 -6.78
CA THR A 46 -8.52 13.31 -7.38
C THR A 46 -7.74 14.22 -6.41
N ASP A 47 -7.97 14.10 -5.11
CA ASP A 47 -7.27 14.89 -4.10
C ASP A 47 -5.81 14.43 -3.95
N ALA A 48 -4.88 15.37 -4.04
CA ALA A 48 -3.44 15.08 -4.00
C ALA A 48 -3.01 14.50 -2.64
N ASN A 49 -3.60 14.94 -1.53
CA ASN A 49 -3.25 14.41 -0.21
C ASN A 49 -3.78 12.98 -0.05
N GLN A 50 -4.99 12.71 -0.54
CA GLN A 50 -5.58 11.37 -0.55
C GLN A 50 -4.76 10.41 -1.42
N ILE A 51 -4.24 10.86 -2.57
CA ILE A 51 -3.35 10.06 -3.42
C ILE A 51 -2.09 9.65 -2.65
N GLU A 52 -1.42 10.60 -1.98
CA GLU A 52 -0.19 10.29 -1.25
C GLU A 52 -0.45 9.40 -0.03
N LEU A 53 -1.59 9.59 0.65
CA LEU A 53 -2.01 8.73 1.76
C LEU A 53 -2.34 7.30 1.28
N TYR A 54 -2.99 7.16 0.13
CA TYR A 54 -3.25 5.88 -0.52
C TYR A 54 -1.94 5.17 -0.88
N LYS A 55 -1.00 5.87 -1.52
CA LYS A 55 0.34 5.32 -1.83
C LYS A 55 1.10 4.91 -0.56
N LEU A 56 0.98 5.66 0.53
CA LEU A 56 1.60 5.29 1.81
C LEU A 56 1.02 3.99 2.36
N ALA A 57 -0.30 3.80 2.31
CA ALA A 57 -0.93 2.54 2.70
C ALA A 57 -0.42 1.37 1.86
N GLN A 58 -0.32 1.56 0.54
CA GLN A 58 0.25 0.55 -0.36
C GLN A 58 1.69 0.20 0.03
N LYS A 59 2.55 1.20 0.24
CA LYS A 59 3.96 1.01 0.63
C LYS A 59 4.11 0.19 1.92
N LEU A 60 3.28 0.48 2.93
CA LEU A 60 3.29 -0.26 4.20
C LEU A 60 2.86 -1.72 4.01
N LEU A 61 1.80 -1.97 3.24
CA LEU A 61 1.32 -3.32 2.91
C LEU A 61 2.37 -4.12 2.14
N ILE A 62 2.90 -3.54 1.08
CA ILE A 62 3.90 -4.17 0.21
C ILE A 62 5.16 -4.49 1.01
N THR A 63 5.65 -3.56 1.84
CA THR A 63 6.82 -3.80 2.69
C THR A 63 6.55 -4.93 3.66
N HIS A 64 5.39 -4.94 4.30
CA HIS A 64 5.03 -6.01 5.22
C HIS A 64 5.04 -7.38 4.53
N TRP A 65 4.39 -7.53 3.37
CA TRP A 65 4.35 -8.80 2.64
C TRP A 65 5.70 -9.17 2.02
N TYR A 66 6.48 -8.18 1.58
CA TYR A 66 7.80 -8.39 1.00
C TYR A 66 8.81 -8.90 2.04
N GLU A 67 8.80 -8.32 3.25
CA GLU A 67 9.68 -8.70 4.36
C GLU A 67 9.23 -9.98 5.05
N ASN A 68 7.93 -10.29 5.06
CA ASN A 68 7.35 -11.44 5.75
C ASN A 68 6.81 -12.46 4.75
N ARG A 69 7.71 -13.06 3.96
CA ARG A 69 7.37 -14.11 2.98
C ARG A 69 7.01 -15.46 3.61
N GLU A 70 7.20 -15.59 4.92
CA GLU A 70 6.85 -16.78 5.69
C GLU A 70 5.40 -16.69 6.17
N ALA A 71 4.65 -17.78 6.03
CA ALA A 71 3.25 -17.86 6.45
C ALA A 71 3.05 -17.72 7.98
N ILE A 72 4.13 -17.89 8.76
CA ILE A 72 4.13 -17.81 10.22
C ILE A 72 5.26 -16.87 10.61
N SER A 73 4.93 -15.62 10.98
CA SER A 73 5.90 -14.68 11.52
C SER A 73 5.91 -14.78 13.05
N GLU A 74 7.07 -15.02 13.65
CA GLU A 74 7.26 -15.00 15.12
C GLU A 74 7.33 -13.57 15.70
N LYS A 75 7.43 -12.54 14.84
CA LYS A 75 7.58 -11.14 15.25
C LYS A 75 6.23 -10.42 15.30
N LYS A 76 6.02 -9.62 16.36
CA LYS A 76 4.80 -8.81 16.56
C LYS A 76 4.56 -7.81 15.41
N THR A 77 3.61 -8.12 14.54
CA THR A 77 3.09 -7.27 13.45
C THR A 77 2.20 -6.11 13.96
N ASP A 78 1.92 -6.07 15.26
CA ASP A 78 0.88 -5.22 15.88
C ASP A 78 1.00 -3.72 15.57
N LYS A 79 2.23 -3.18 15.47
CA LYS A 79 2.44 -1.73 15.24
C LYS A 79 2.13 -1.28 13.82
N ILE A 80 2.52 -2.09 12.82
CA ILE A 80 2.22 -1.83 11.40
C ILE A 80 0.71 -1.93 11.18
N ALA A 81 0.07 -2.91 11.82
CA ALA A 81 -1.38 -3.06 11.78
C ALA A 81 -2.09 -1.80 12.31
N PHE A 82 -1.62 -1.21 13.40
CA PHE A 82 -2.23 0.01 13.96
C PHE A 82 -2.11 1.23 13.03
N SER A 83 -0.91 1.51 12.51
CA SER A 83 -0.71 2.66 11.61
C SER A 83 -1.46 2.48 10.28
N LEU A 84 -1.44 1.27 9.72
CA LEU A 84 -2.19 0.95 8.51
C LEU A 84 -3.70 1.11 8.71
N ASN A 85 -4.26 0.58 9.80
CA ASN A 85 -5.69 0.73 10.12
C ASN A 85 -6.07 2.21 10.24
N SER A 86 -5.22 3.03 10.87
CA SER A 86 -5.45 4.47 11.02
C SER A 86 -5.48 5.20 9.66
N ILE A 87 -4.65 4.76 8.72
CA ILE A 87 -4.64 5.30 7.35
C ILE A 87 -5.89 4.85 6.58
N LEU A 88 -6.27 3.58 6.67
CA LEU A 88 -7.46 3.05 5.98
C LEU A 88 -8.74 3.76 6.43
N VAL A 89 -8.88 4.03 7.74
CA VAL A 89 -10.02 4.78 8.28
C VAL A 89 -10.05 6.21 7.74
N GLN A 90 -8.90 6.89 7.65
CA GLN A 90 -8.83 8.23 7.05
C GLN A 90 -9.19 8.22 5.57
N LEU A 91 -8.67 7.25 4.82
CA LEU A 91 -9.02 7.07 3.41
C LEU A 91 -10.53 6.86 3.24
N GLN A 92 -11.14 6.04 4.10
CA GLN A 92 -12.57 5.73 4.03
C GLN A 92 -13.47 6.92 4.37
N TYR A 93 -13.14 7.72 5.39
CA TYR A 93 -14.10 8.68 5.95
C TYR A 93 -13.72 10.16 5.85
N CYS A 94 -12.44 10.50 5.64
CA CYS A 94 -12.01 11.91 5.64
C CYS A 94 -12.17 12.59 4.28
N TYR A 95 -12.53 11.85 3.23
CA TYR A 95 -12.60 12.33 1.85
C TYR A 95 -13.98 12.11 1.20
N GLU A 96 -14.93 11.48 1.90
CA GLU A 96 -16.35 11.50 1.53
C GLU A 96 -16.94 12.88 1.86
N GLY A 97 -16.79 13.87 0.98
CA GLY A 97 -17.30 15.21 1.30
C GLY A 97 -17.29 16.30 0.22
N ASP A 98 -16.50 16.19 -0.85
CA ASP A 98 -16.44 17.26 -1.87
C ASP A 98 -17.39 17.04 -3.05
N THR A 99 -18.66 16.72 -2.75
CA THR A 99 -19.78 16.92 -3.67
C THR A 99 -20.66 18.05 -3.16
N VAL A 100 -20.17 19.29 -3.34
CA VAL A 100 -20.99 20.52 -3.30
C VAL A 100 -21.42 20.92 -4.70
#